data_AF-A0A0S7BZ48-F1
#
_entry.id   AF-A0A0S7BZ48-F1
#
_cell.length_a   1.000
_cell.length_b   1.000
_cell.length_c   1.000
_cell.angle_alpha   90.00
_cell.angle_beta   90.00
_cell.angle_gamma   90.00
#
_symmetry.space_group_name_H-M   'P 1'
#
loop_
_entity.id
_entity.type
_entity.pdbx_description
1 polymer ?
#
loop_
_entity_poly.entity_id
_entity_poly.type
_entity_poly.pdbx_seq_one_letter_code
_entity_poly.pdbx_strand_id
1 'polypeptide(L)'
;MQSGKMKKNYNVVGNLLHFLILGVSVLLFASCSQKIVSTGKTAAEILGDPNYQAISYGGYRELSRDIQPTIPQLKEDMKILSAMGIKLVRTYNVYYDEAANLLEAISQLKKDDPEFEMYIMLGAWIDCKNAFTKLPDRIRNEESPENKKEISRAVELTQQYPDIVKIIAVGNEAMVHWAWEYYVEPGIILKWVKYLQKLKKVGDLPENLWITSSDNFASWGGGGSEYHLEELNELIRSVDYISMHTYPMHDTHYNPDFWGVPEEEEGLSDMEKTDAAMIRARDYAIAQYESVVAYMQRLGVDKPVHIGETGWATQSDGFYGHDGSRACDEYKSAVYHDLMRTWTDSKGITCFYFEAFDEQWKDAANPRGSENHFGLINLQSQAKYTLWDMVDAGVFDGLTRDGKPITKTFDGDKAAMMQEVKVPPTAKEISERK
;
A
#
# COMPACT_ATOMS: atom_id res chain seq x y z
N MET A 1 -25.03 -81.08 58.13
CA MET A 1 -25.97 -79.95 58.15
C MET A 1 -25.36 -78.77 57.42
N GLN A 2 -26.19 -78.09 56.64
CA GLN A 2 -25.87 -77.06 55.65
C GLN A 2 -25.26 -75.77 56.23
N SER A 3 -24.41 -75.11 55.46
CA SER A 3 -24.46 -73.69 55.02
C SER A 3 -23.05 -73.30 54.57
N GLY A 4 -22.76 -72.42 53.62
CA GLY A 4 -23.53 -71.55 52.73
C GLY A 4 -22.47 -70.73 52.00
N LYS A 5 -22.40 -70.79 50.66
CA LYS A 5 -21.44 -70.01 49.86
C LYS A 5 -21.95 -68.57 49.71
N MET A 6 -21.23 -67.59 50.24
CA MET A 6 -21.34 -66.19 49.81
C MET A 6 -20.28 -65.89 48.75
N LYS A 7 -20.71 -65.68 47.50
CA LYS A 7 -19.90 -65.04 46.45
C LYS A 7 -20.00 -63.52 46.63
N LYS A 8 -18.86 -62.86 46.83
CA LYS A 8 -18.74 -61.39 46.83
C LYS A 8 -18.72 -60.87 45.40
N ASN A 9 -19.70 -60.03 45.06
CA ASN A 9 -19.74 -59.21 43.86
C ASN A 9 -18.81 -58.00 44.03
N TYR A 10 -17.61 -58.04 43.45
CA TYR A 10 -16.78 -56.86 43.23
C TYR A 10 -16.26 -56.92 41.79
N ASN A 11 -17.09 -56.58 40.80
CA ASN A 11 -16.60 -56.40 39.44
C ASN A 11 -17.45 -55.49 38.54
N VAL A 12 -18.39 -54.73 39.11
CA VAL A 12 -19.27 -53.86 38.30
C VAL A 12 -18.94 -52.37 38.45
N VAL A 13 -18.27 -51.96 39.52
CA VAL A 13 -18.00 -50.54 39.80
C VAL A 13 -16.72 -50.01 39.12
N GLY A 14 -15.73 -50.86 38.87
CA GLY A 14 -14.46 -50.45 38.24
C GLY A 14 -14.55 -50.13 36.74
N ASN A 15 -15.48 -50.77 36.03
CA ASN A 15 -15.65 -50.58 34.59
C ASN A 15 -16.52 -49.36 34.23
N LEU A 16 -17.44 -48.92 35.10
CA LEU A 16 -18.20 -47.69 34.84
C LEU A 16 -17.33 -46.43 34.96
N LEU A 17 -16.33 -46.42 35.86
CA LEU A 17 -15.48 -45.26 36.07
C LEU A 17 -14.48 -45.06 34.92
N HIS A 18 -14.00 -46.14 34.29
CA HIS A 18 -13.14 -46.05 33.10
C HIS A 18 -13.89 -45.58 31.86
N PHE A 19 -15.16 -45.98 31.68
CA PHE A 19 -15.98 -45.47 30.57
C PHE A 19 -16.42 -44.01 30.77
N LEU A 20 -16.59 -43.54 32.00
CA LEU A 20 -16.91 -42.14 32.28
C LEU A 20 -15.69 -41.21 32.04
N ILE A 21 -14.48 -41.67 32.36
CA ILE A 21 -13.23 -40.90 32.15
C ILE A 21 -12.83 -40.87 30.67
N LEU A 22 -13.11 -41.94 29.90
CA LEU A 22 -12.93 -41.95 28.44
C LEU A 22 -14.00 -41.14 27.70
N GLY A 23 -15.20 -41.01 28.25
CA GLY A 23 -16.29 -40.21 27.66
C GLY A 23 -16.09 -38.69 27.82
N VAL A 24 -15.40 -38.24 28.87
CA VAL A 24 -15.11 -36.82 29.12
C VAL A 24 -13.87 -36.35 28.35
N SER A 25 -12.95 -37.24 28.01
CA SER A 25 -11.73 -36.90 27.24
C SER A 25 -11.94 -36.85 25.72
N VAL A 26 -13.06 -37.35 25.20
CA VAL A 26 -13.43 -37.24 23.77
C VAL A 26 -14.28 -35.98 23.48
N LEU A 27 -14.81 -35.32 24.51
CA LEU A 27 -15.60 -34.08 24.36
C LEU A 27 -14.75 -32.79 24.37
N LEU A 28 -13.42 -32.88 24.48
CA LEU A 28 -12.51 -31.71 24.51
C LEU A 28 -11.74 -31.46 23.20
N PHE A 29 -12.00 -32.21 22.13
CA PHE A 29 -11.36 -32.00 20.82
C PHE A 29 -12.29 -31.51 19.71
N ALA A 30 -13.54 -31.19 20.03
CA ALA A 30 -14.38 -30.35 19.17
C ALA A 30 -14.10 -28.88 19.48
N SER A 31 -12.86 -28.43 19.25
CA SER A 31 -12.64 -27.01 18.98
C SER A 31 -13.29 -26.76 17.62
N CYS A 32 -14.57 -26.42 17.63
CA CYS A 32 -15.15 -25.71 16.50
C CYS A 32 -14.27 -24.48 16.32
N SER A 33 -13.38 -24.50 15.32
CA SER A 33 -12.71 -23.30 14.84
C SER A 33 -13.83 -22.30 14.56
N GLN A 34 -13.98 -21.34 15.45
CA GLN A 34 -14.93 -20.26 15.25
C GLN A 34 -14.43 -19.54 14.00
N LYS A 35 -15.20 -19.63 12.91
CA LYS A 35 -14.85 -18.93 11.66
C LYS A 35 -14.60 -17.47 12.00
N ILE A 36 -13.45 -16.96 11.57
CA ILE A 36 -13.10 -15.56 11.78
C ILE A 36 -14.03 -14.73 10.89
N VAL A 37 -14.89 -13.95 11.54
CA VAL A 37 -15.81 -13.04 10.85
C VAL A 37 -15.25 -11.63 10.96
N SER A 38 -14.90 -11.02 9.83
CA SER A 38 -14.61 -9.59 9.76
C SER A 38 -15.90 -8.81 10.01
N THR A 39 -15.87 -7.87 10.95
CA THR A 39 -16.95 -6.93 11.21
C THR A 39 -16.70 -5.59 10.50
N GLY A 40 -17.75 -4.79 10.31
CA GLY A 40 -17.68 -3.52 9.59
C GLY A 40 -17.66 -3.70 8.06
N LYS A 41 -17.16 -2.68 7.35
CA LYS A 41 -17.12 -2.66 5.88
C LYS A 41 -16.20 -3.73 5.30
N THR A 42 -16.58 -4.28 4.15
CA THR A 42 -15.74 -5.22 3.38
C THR A 42 -14.84 -4.48 2.39
N ALA A 43 -13.78 -5.13 1.90
CA ALA A 43 -12.92 -4.54 0.86
C ALA A 43 -13.72 -4.16 -0.40
N ALA A 44 -14.72 -4.97 -0.77
CA ALA A 44 -15.60 -4.71 -1.91
C ALA A 44 -16.51 -3.48 -1.74
N GLU A 45 -16.81 -3.07 -0.50
CA GLU A 45 -17.58 -1.85 -0.21
C GLU A 45 -16.70 -0.62 -0.08
N ILE A 46 -15.41 -0.80 0.23
CA ILE A 46 -14.45 0.29 0.45
C ILE A 46 -13.82 0.70 -0.87
N LEU A 47 -13.36 -0.27 -1.67
CA LEU A 47 -12.62 0.01 -2.89
C LEU A 47 -13.55 0.57 -3.97
N GLY A 48 -13.15 1.70 -4.54
CA GLY A 48 -13.89 2.48 -5.53
C GLY A 48 -14.92 3.45 -4.95
N ASP A 49 -15.11 3.49 -3.62
CA ASP A 49 -15.98 4.48 -2.99
C ASP A 49 -15.18 5.73 -2.57
N PRO A 50 -15.48 6.92 -3.13
CA PRO A 50 -14.75 8.16 -2.82
C PRO A 50 -14.91 8.62 -1.36
N ASN A 51 -15.85 8.06 -0.58
CA ASN A 51 -15.96 8.31 0.86
C ASN A 51 -14.90 7.57 1.69
N TYR A 52 -14.14 6.67 1.06
CA TYR A 52 -13.07 5.90 1.68
C TYR A 52 -11.74 6.18 0.98
N GLN A 53 -11.34 7.46 0.97
CA GLN A 53 -10.09 7.87 0.36
C GLN A 53 -8.92 7.07 0.94
N ALA A 54 -8.04 6.64 0.04
CA ALA A 54 -6.90 5.80 0.37
C ALA A 54 -5.59 6.57 0.26
N ILE A 55 -4.59 6.16 1.02
CA ILE A 55 -3.24 6.73 0.96
C ILE A 55 -2.20 5.67 1.30
N SER A 56 -1.04 5.76 0.66
CA SER A 56 0.14 5.02 1.08
C SER A 56 0.73 5.66 2.33
N TYR A 57 1.08 4.84 3.31
CA TYR A 57 1.46 5.31 4.64
C TYR A 57 2.73 4.63 5.16
N GLY A 58 3.71 5.46 5.51
CA GLY A 58 4.80 5.17 6.42
C GLY A 58 4.81 6.23 7.54
N GLY A 59 4.94 5.78 8.77
CA GLY A 59 4.96 6.61 9.98
C GLY A 59 6.38 6.90 10.49
N TYR A 60 7.42 6.46 9.79
CA TYR A 60 8.80 6.65 10.22
C TYR A 60 9.16 8.13 10.29
N ARG A 61 9.82 8.53 11.37
CA ARG A 61 10.23 9.93 11.62
C ARG A 61 11.74 10.11 11.58
N GLU A 62 12.50 9.01 11.51
CA GLU A 62 13.96 8.97 11.64
C GLU A 62 14.65 8.55 10.33
N LEU A 63 15.98 8.65 10.28
CA LEU A 63 16.81 8.29 9.12
C LEU A 63 16.98 6.79 8.89
N SER A 64 16.48 5.95 9.79
CA SER A 64 16.51 4.49 9.64
C SER A 64 15.20 3.88 10.11
N ARG A 65 14.74 2.87 9.37
CA ARG A 65 13.62 2.02 9.79
C ARG A 65 13.94 1.17 11.02
N ASP A 66 15.19 1.08 11.45
CA ASP A 66 15.50 0.42 12.74
C ASP A 66 14.85 1.14 13.93
N ILE A 67 14.53 2.43 13.76
CA ILE A 67 13.81 3.23 14.76
C ILE A 67 12.34 3.26 14.36
N GLN A 68 11.56 2.40 15.01
CA GLN A 68 10.14 2.24 14.75
C GLN A 68 9.33 3.40 15.35
N PRO A 69 8.30 3.91 14.65
CA PRO A 69 7.38 4.87 15.23
C PRO A 69 6.61 4.24 16.39
N THR A 70 6.42 5.03 17.45
CA THR A 70 5.69 4.58 18.64
C THR A 70 4.18 4.60 18.42
N ILE A 71 3.41 3.81 19.19
CA ILE A 71 1.94 3.82 19.11
C ILE A 71 1.35 5.25 19.29
N PRO A 72 1.77 6.08 20.26
CA PRO A 72 1.26 7.45 20.37
C PRO A 72 1.52 8.29 19.11
N GLN A 73 2.70 8.17 18.51
CA GLN A 73 3.04 8.85 17.25
C GLN A 73 2.11 8.38 16.12
N LEU A 74 1.92 7.06 15.95
CA LEU A 74 1.00 6.52 14.95
C LEU A 74 -0.46 6.97 15.21
N LYS A 75 -0.88 7.15 16.47
CA LYS A 75 -2.20 7.72 16.79
C LYS A 75 -2.34 9.19 16.37
N GLU A 76 -1.28 9.99 16.43
CA GLU A 76 -1.27 11.36 15.89
C GLU A 76 -1.54 11.33 14.38
N ASP A 77 -0.78 10.51 13.67
CA ASP A 77 -0.87 10.34 12.22
C ASP A 77 -2.28 9.94 11.78
N MET A 78 -2.85 8.92 12.41
CA MET A 78 -4.17 8.40 12.05
C MET A 78 -5.29 9.42 12.29
N LYS A 79 -5.15 10.31 13.29
CA LYS A 79 -6.11 11.40 13.50
C LYS A 79 -6.00 12.47 12.42
N ILE A 80 -4.77 12.82 12.02
CA ILE A 80 -4.52 13.76 10.91
C ILE A 80 -5.13 13.21 9.62
N LEU A 81 -4.83 11.95 9.28
CA LEU A 81 -5.36 11.32 8.08
C LEU A 81 -6.89 11.19 8.12
N SER A 82 -7.47 10.82 9.26
CA SER A 82 -8.92 10.75 9.42
C SER A 82 -9.58 12.12 9.22
N ALA A 83 -8.97 13.21 9.73
CA ALA A 83 -9.47 14.57 9.51
C ALA A 83 -9.44 14.99 8.04
N MET A 84 -8.49 14.48 7.25
CA MET A 84 -8.44 14.67 5.79
C MET A 84 -9.52 13.86 5.03
N GLY A 85 -10.28 13.01 5.72
CA GLY A 85 -11.23 12.09 5.11
C GLY A 85 -10.61 10.78 4.60
N ILE A 86 -9.33 10.51 4.91
CA ILE A 86 -8.69 9.22 4.62
C ILE A 86 -9.26 8.16 5.56
N LYS A 87 -9.63 7.00 5.01
CA LYS A 87 -10.15 5.86 5.76
C LYS A 87 -9.48 4.54 5.43
N LEU A 88 -8.55 4.52 4.49
CA LEU A 88 -7.83 3.33 4.09
C LEU A 88 -6.35 3.66 3.91
N VAL A 89 -5.49 3.02 4.70
CA VAL A 89 -4.03 3.18 4.57
C VAL A 89 -3.40 1.90 4.02
N ARG A 90 -2.37 2.05 3.20
CA ARG A 90 -1.56 0.95 2.67
C ARG A 90 -0.20 0.89 3.35
N THR A 91 0.20 -0.31 3.75
CA THR A 91 1.53 -0.61 4.31
C THR A 91 2.31 -1.57 3.41
N TYR A 92 3.60 -1.77 3.71
CA TYR A 92 4.56 -2.38 2.77
C TYR A 92 5.14 -3.71 3.19
N ASN A 93 5.30 -3.93 4.50
CA ASN A 93 5.89 -5.13 5.07
C ASN A 93 5.32 -5.38 6.48
N VAL A 94 5.54 -6.58 6.98
CA VAL A 94 5.26 -7.03 8.35
C VAL A 94 6.51 -7.60 9.02
N TYR A 95 7.68 -7.40 8.42
CA TYR A 95 8.98 -7.73 8.99
C TYR A 95 9.34 -6.78 10.13
N TYR A 96 9.13 -5.48 9.91
CA TYR A 96 9.28 -4.44 10.92
C TYR A 96 8.01 -4.27 11.76
N ASP A 97 8.15 -3.71 12.96
CA ASP A 97 7.05 -3.60 13.92
C ASP A 97 6.00 -2.54 13.55
N GLU A 98 6.28 -1.63 12.63
CA GLU A 98 5.42 -0.50 12.27
C GLU A 98 3.99 -0.95 11.92
N ALA A 99 3.82 -1.95 11.06
CA ALA A 99 2.50 -2.43 10.67
C ALA A 99 1.72 -3.01 11.87
N ALA A 100 2.41 -3.72 12.78
CA ALA A 100 1.81 -4.24 14.00
C ALA A 100 1.46 -3.12 14.99
N ASN A 101 2.34 -2.13 15.14
CA ASN A 101 2.12 -0.95 15.99
C ASN A 101 0.98 -0.07 15.45
N LEU A 102 0.84 0.03 14.12
CA LEU A 102 -0.22 0.78 13.46
C LEU A 102 -1.59 0.12 13.68
N LEU A 103 -1.66 -1.20 13.55
CA LEU A 103 -2.87 -1.97 13.85
C LEU A 103 -3.30 -1.79 15.31
N GLU A 104 -2.35 -1.83 16.25
CA GLU A 104 -2.62 -1.56 17.66
C GLU A 104 -3.06 -0.10 17.89
N ALA A 105 -2.42 0.88 17.23
CA ALA A 105 -2.79 2.29 17.33
C ALA A 105 -4.24 2.52 16.86
N ILE A 106 -4.63 1.97 15.70
CA ILE A 106 -5.99 2.06 15.18
C ILE A 106 -6.98 1.34 16.10
N SER A 107 -6.65 0.14 16.58
CA SER A 107 -7.47 -0.61 17.53
C SER A 107 -7.76 0.21 18.80
N GLN A 108 -6.75 0.87 19.35
CA GLN A 108 -6.92 1.77 20.49
C GLN A 108 -7.78 2.99 20.14
N LEU A 109 -7.59 3.61 18.98
CA LEU A 109 -8.41 4.75 18.55
C LEU A 109 -9.89 4.37 18.40
N LYS A 110 -10.20 3.23 17.77
CA LYS A 110 -11.57 2.71 17.62
C LYS A 110 -12.22 2.37 18.96
N LYS A 111 -11.41 1.97 19.95
CA LYS A 111 -11.89 1.72 21.31
C LYS A 111 -12.16 3.02 22.07
N ASP A 112 -11.31 4.03 21.89
CA ASP A 112 -11.43 5.33 22.53
C ASP A 112 -12.59 6.14 21.91
N ASP A 113 -12.81 6.01 20.62
CA ASP A 113 -13.87 6.66 19.84
C ASP A 113 -14.52 5.66 18.86
N PRO A 114 -15.75 5.17 19.16
CA PRO A 114 -16.46 4.22 18.29
C PRO A 114 -16.79 4.73 16.88
N GLU A 115 -16.76 6.06 16.66
CA GLU A 115 -16.98 6.66 15.34
C GLU A 115 -15.70 6.73 14.51
N PHE A 116 -14.52 6.51 15.14
CA PHE A 116 -13.26 6.48 14.42
C PHE A 116 -13.22 5.29 13.45
N GLU A 117 -13.02 5.59 12.16
CA GLU A 117 -13.04 4.61 11.09
C GLU A 117 -11.74 4.68 10.27
N MET A 118 -10.94 3.62 10.34
CA MET A 118 -9.71 3.46 9.56
C MET A 118 -9.48 1.97 9.27
N TYR A 119 -9.10 1.66 8.03
CA TYR A 119 -8.85 0.32 7.52
C TYR A 119 -7.44 0.21 6.93
N ILE A 120 -6.97 -1.03 6.78
CA ILE A 120 -5.62 -1.32 6.27
C ILE A 120 -5.65 -2.26 5.08
N MET A 121 -4.87 -1.89 4.06
CA MET A 121 -4.24 -2.81 3.11
C MET A 121 -2.85 -3.19 3.62
N LEU A 122 -2.72 -4.42 4.10
CA LEU A 122 -1.50 -4.93 4.73
C LEU A 122 -0.55 -5.48 3.67
N GLY A 123 0.62 -4.86 3.51
CA GLY A 123 1.67 -5.36 2.63
C GLY A 123 2.46 -6.51 3.28
N ALA A 124 2.62 -7.61 2.55
CA ALA A 124 3.57 -8.66 2.87
C ALA A 124 4.70 -8.61 1.83
N TRP A 125 5.90 -8.23 2.25
CA TRP A 125 7.05 -8.10 1.35
C TRP A 125 7.50 -9.46 0.80
N ILE A 126 7.87 -9.52 -0.48
CA ILE A 126 8.28 -10.76 -1.14
C ILE A 126 9.62 -10.57 -1.82
N ASP A 127 10.56 -11.44 -1.46
CA ASP A 127 11.93 -11.43 -1.95
C ASP A 127 12.27 -12.66 -2.77
N CYS A 128 13.11 -12.47 -3.78
CA CYS A 128 13.82 -13.57 -4.41
C CYS A 128 14.87 -14.14 -3.46
N LYS A 129 15.32 -15.36 -3.75
CA LYS A 129 16.42 -15.96 -3.01
C LYS A 129 17.66 -15.07 -3.11
N ASN A 130 18.32 -14.91 -1.97
CA ASN A 130 19.50 -14.07 -1.72
C ASN A 130 19.28 -12.54 -1.79
N ALA A 131 18.05 -12.03 -1.91
CA ALA A 131 17.78 -10.60 -1.80
C ALA A 131 18.33 -10.02 -0.48
N PHE A 132 18.90 -8.81 -0.54
CA PHE A 132 19.48 -8.10 0.61
C PHE A 132 20.57 -8.87 1.36
N THR A 133 21.25 -9.81 0.70
CA THR A 133 22.42 -10.52 1.25
C THR A 133 23.71 -10.14 0.53
N LYS A 134 24.85 -10.59 1.05
CA LYS A 134 26.16 -10.43 0.41
C LYS A 134 26.42 -11.43 -0.73
N LEU A 135 25.49 -12.35 -0.99
CA LEU A 135 25.64 -13.32 -2.07
C LEU A 135 25.42 -12.62 -3.42
N PRO A 136 26.15 -13.00 -4.48
CA PRO A 136 26.15 -12.26 -5.74
C PRO A 136 24.89 -12.46 -6.59
N ASP A 137 24.26 -13.65 -6.51
CA ASP A 137 23.17 -14.01 -7.42
C ASP A 137 21.81 -13.76 -6.77
N ARG A 138 20.99 -12.94 -7.41
CA ARG A 138 19.55 -12.81 -7.11
C ARG A 138 18.79 -13.81 -7.97
N ILE A 139 18.28 -14.88 -7.37
CA ILE A 139 17.69 -16.01 -8.10
C ILE A 139 16.17 -15.82 -8.16
N ARG A 140 15.68 -15.37 -9.30
CA ARG A 140 14.31 -14.83 -9.49
C ARG A 140 13.21 -15.88 -9.41
N ASN A 141 13.52 -17.10 -9.83
CA ASN A 141 12.61 -18.24 -9.82
C ASN A 141 12.70 -19.07 -8.53
N GLU A 142 13.50 -18.64 -7.55
CA GLU A 142 13.55 -19.21 -6.20
C GLU A 142 13.19 -18.14 -5.17
N GLU A 143 12.41 -18.50 -4.16
CA GLU A 143 11.96 -17.54 -3.14
C GLU A 143 12.94 -17.44 -1.96
N SER A 144 12.98 -16.27 -1.31
CA SER A 144 13.62 -16.12 0.00
C SER A 144 12.91 -16.98 1.05
N PRO A 145 13.64 -17.64 1.98
CA PRO A 145 13.04 -18.34 3.10
C PRO A 145 12.26 -17.41 4.04
N GLU A 146 12.53 -16.10 4.00
CA GLU A 146 11.85 -15.10 4.83
C GLU A 146 10.40 -14.85 4.37
N ASN A 147 10.08 -15.07 3.09
CA ASN A 147 8.72 -14.87 2.54
C ASN A 147 7.66 -15.67 3.31
N LYS A 148 8.02 -16.89 3.75
CA LYS A 148 7.09 -17.71 4.55
C LYS A 148 6.80 -17.08 5.90
N LYS A 149 7.80 -16.48 6.55
CA LYS A 149 7.63 -15.81 7.85
C LYS A 149 6.78 -14.56 7.68
N GLU A 150 7.08 -13.76 6.65
CA GLU A 150 6.32 -12.57 6.29
C GLU A 150 4.83 -12.89 6.07
N ILE A 151 4.53 -13.88 5.22
CA ILE A 151 3.14 -14.28 4.94
C ILE A 151 2.46 -14.84 6.20
N SER A 152 3.17 -15.64 7.00
CA SER A 152 2.61 -16.16 8.26
C SER A 152 2.26 -15.01 9.21
N ARG A 153 3.13 -14.00 9.31
CA ARG A 153 2.89 -12.82 10.15
C ARG A 153 1.73 -11.97 9.65
N ALA A 154 1.59 -11.78 8.34
CA ALA A 154 0.45 -11.08 7.75
C ALA A 154 -0.88 -11.81 8.05
N VAL A 155 -0.88 -13.15 8.01
CA VAL A 155 -2.02 -13.97 8.42
C VAL A 155 -2.34 -13.74 9.90
N GLU A 156 -1.37 -13.87 10.79
CA GLU A 156 -1.56 -13.67 12.24
C GLU A 156 -2.15 -12.29 12.56
N LEU A 157 -1.58 -11.23 11.98
CA LEU A 157 -2.06 -9.86 12.18
C LEU A 157 -3.49 -9.68 11.66
N THR A 158 -3.82 -10.28 10.51
CA THR A 158 -5.18 -10.23 9.95
C THR A 158 -6.19 -10.97 10.84
N GLN A 159 -5.79 -12.09 11.44
CA GLN A 159 -6.62 -12.83 12.38
C GLN A 159 -6.83 -12.07 13.70
N GLN A 160 -5.81 -11.32 14.14
CA GLN A 160 -5.86 -10.51 15.36
C GLN A 160 -6.71 -9.24 15.18
N TYR A 161 -6.69 -8.63 13.99
CA TYR A 161 -7.38 -7.37 13.69
C TYR A 161 -8.32 -7.48 12.47
N PRO A 162 -9.28 -8.42 12.47
CA PRO A 162 -10.10 -8.72 11.29
C PRO A 162 -11.09 -7.61 10.95
N ASP A 163 -11.37 -6.68 11.87
CA ASP A 163 -12.23 -5.51 11.65
C ASP A 163 -11.47 -4.31 11.03
N ILE A 164 -10.13 -4.34 11.04
CA ILE A 164 -9.25 -3.29 10.49
C ILE A 164 -8.60 -3.73 9.18
N VAL A 165 -8.04 -4.94 9.11
CA VAL A 165 -7.38 -5.45 7.90
C VAL A 165 -8.43 -5.93 6.89
N LYS A 166 -8.48 -5.26 5.73
CA LYS A 166 -9.45 -5.57 4.68
C LYS A 166 -8.80 -6.17 3.44
N ILE A 167 -7.51 -5.90 3.24
CA ILE A 167 -6.75 -6.36 2.08
C ILE A 167 -5.39 -6.88 2.54
N ILE A 168 -4.91 -7.99 1.95
CA ILE A 168 -3.50 -8.38 1.99
C ILE A 168 -2.91 -8.22 0.58
N ALA A 169 -1.79 -7.51 0.48
CA ALA A 169 -1.00 -7.35 -0.74
C ALA A 169 0.24 -8.26 -0.67
N VAL A 170 0.33 -9.22 -1.56
CA VAL A 170 1.46 -10.14 -1.67
C VAL A 170 2.52 -9.52 -2.59
N GLY A 171 3.55 -8.92 -2.01
CA GLY A 171 4.60 -8.20 -2.71
C GLY A 171 4.26 -6.73 -3.00
N ASN A 172 5.32 -5.93 -3.07
CA ASN A 172 5.32 -4.54 -3.53
C ASN A 172 6.38 -4.41 -4.61
N GLU A 173 5.98 -4.13 -5.85
CA GLU A 173 6.90 -4.11 -7.01
C GLU A 173 7.84 -5.33 -7.06
N ALA A 174 7.33 -6.48 -6.60
CA ALA A 174 8.10 -7.68 -6.44
C ALA A 174 8.26 -8.43 -7.76
N MET A 175 7.54 -8.08 -8.82
CA MET A 175 7.65 -8.71 -10.14
C MET A 175 8.35 -7.83 -11.16
N VAL A 176 8.53 -6.54 -10.87
CA VAL A 176 9.06 -5.59 -11.84
C VAL A 176 10.57 -5.80 -12.05
N HIS A 177 11.02 -5.95 -13.30
CA HIS A 177 12.37 -6.42 -13.59
C HIS A 177 13.49 -5.44 -13.18
N TRP A 178 13.18 -4.15 -13.06
CA TRP A 178 14.13 -3.14 -12.59
C TRP A 178 14.24 -3.06 -11.06
N ALA A 179 13.38 -3.76 -10.30
CA ALA A 179 13.58 -4.00 -8.87
C ALA A 179 14.68 -5.06 -8.65
N TRP A 180 15.86 -4.78 -9.22
CA TRP A 180 16.96 -5.72 -9.34
C TRP A 180 17.35 -6.37 -8.01
N GLU A 181 17.25 -5.67 -6.90
CA GLU A 181 17.70 -6.24 -5.64
C GLU A 181 16.84 -7.40 -5.12
N TYR A 182 15.56 -7.48 -5.52
CA TYR A 182 14.62 -8.42 -4.89
C TYR A 182 13.53 -9.05 -5.78
N TYR A 183 13.35 -8.60 -7.03
CA TYR A 183 12.23 -9.10 -7.84
C TYR A 183 12.23 -10.63 -8.00
N VAL A 184 11.03 -11.20 -8.09
CA VAL A 184 10.69 -12.61 -8.28
C VAL A 184 9.91 -12.81 -9.57
N GLU A 185 9.96 -14.02 -10.11
CA GLU A 185 9.04 -14.45 -11.16
C GLU A 185 7.59 -14.54 -10.60
N PRO A 186 6.56 -14.26 -11.43
CA PRO A 186 5.14 -14.21 -10.98
C PRO A 186 4.65 -15.52 -10.34
N GLY A 187 5.29 -16.66 -10.64
CA GLY A 187 4.99 -17.94 -10.00
C GLY A 187 5.14 -17.94 -8.48
N ILE A 188 6.05 -17.13 -7.92
CA ILE A 188 6.24 -17.00 -6.46
C ILE A 188 5.08 -16.21 -5.84
N ILE A 189 4.66 -15.11 -6.46
CA ILE A 189 3.51 -14.33 -6.01
C ILE A 189 2.23 -15.17 -6.11
N LEU A 190 2.04 -15.86 -7.23
CA LEU A 190 0.92 -16.76 -7.47
C LEU A 190 0.78 -17.83 -6.39
N LYS A 191 1.89 -18.44 -5.97
CA LYS A 191 1.91 -19.43 -4.88
C LYS A 191 1.32 -18.86 -3.59
N TRP A 192 1.75 -17.68 -3.17
CA TRP A 192 1.31 -17.06 -1.92
C TRP A 192 -0.12 -16.52 -2.01
N VAL A 193 -0.53 -15.95 -3.15
CA VAL A 193 -1.93 -15.59 -3.40
C VAL A 193 -2.83 -16.81 -3.30
N LYS A 194 -2.49 -17.93 -3.98
CA LYS A 194 -3.27 -19.18 -3.89
C LYS A 194 -3.31 -19.75 -2.48
N TYR A 195 -2.22 -19.61 -1.71
CA TYR A 195 -2.19 -20.01 -0.30
C TYR A 195 -3.18 -19.20 0.54
N LEU A 196 -3.17 -17.86 0.45
CA LEU A 196 -4.09 -16.99 1.19
C LEU A 196 -5.55 -17.23 0.77
N GLN A 197 -5.81 -17.40 -0.54
CA GLN A 197 -7.14 -17.77 -1.03
C GLN A 197 -7.62 -19.12 -0.49
N LYS A 198 -6.71 -20.10 -0.31
CA LYS A 198 -7.04 -21.37 0.34
C LYS A 198 -7.40 -21.16 1.82
N LEU A 199 -6.66 -20.33 2.55
CA LEU A 199 -6.94 -20.00 3.96
C LEU A 199 -8.33 -19.38 4.13
N LYS A 200 -8.74 -18.48 3.23
CA LYS A 200 -10.11 -17.94 3.18
C LYS A 200 -11.15 -19.06 3.01
N LYS A 201 -10.94 -19.99 2.07
CA LYS A 201 -11.88 -21.10 1.80
C LYS A 201 -12.05 -22.06 2.98
N VAL A 202 -11.01 -22.31 3.76
CA VAL A 202 -11.07 -23.19 4.94
C VAL A 202 -11.51 -22.47 6.22
N GLY A 203 -11.64 -21.13 6.18
CA GLY A 203 -12.14 -20.31 7.28
C GLY A 203 -11.06 -19.80 8.25
N ASP A 204 -9.77 -19.97 7.91
CA ASP A 204 -8.65 -19.47 8.70
C ASP A 204 -8.38 -17.97 8.45
N LEU A 205 -8.94 -17.42 7.37
CA LEU A 205 -9.01 -15.98 7.11
C LEU A 205 -10.46 -15.58 6.80
N PRO A 206 -10.86 -14.32 7.05
CA PRO A 206 -12.20 -13.85 6.72
C PRO A 206 -12.52 -14.03 5.24
N GLU A 207 -13.72 -14.52 4.93
CA GLU A 207 -14.16 -14.77 3.54
C GLU A 207 -14.16 -13.50 2.68
N ASN A 208 -14.49 -12.35 3.29
CA ASN A 208 -14.56 -11.03 2.69
C ASN A 208 -13.22 -10.26 2.67
N LEU A 209 -12.13 -10.86 3.14
CA LEU A 209 -10.77 -10.33 2.97
C LEU A 209 -10.38 -10.40 1.49
N TRP A 210 -9.88 -9.31 0.92
CA TRP A 210 -9.36 -9.33 -0.45
C TRP A 210 -7.85 -9.58 -0.49
N ILE A 211 -7.41 -10.38 -1.46
CA ILE A 211 -6.02 -10.71 -1.71
C ILE A 211 -5.60 -10.12 -3.05
N THR A 212 -4.50 -9.37 -3.07
CA THR A 212 -3.92 -8.80 -4.31
C THR A 212 -2.40 -8.95 -4.30
N SER A 213 -1.74 -8.43 -5.33
CA SER A 213 -0.34 -8.03 -5.33
C SER A 213 -0.28 -6.57 -5.79
N SER A 214 0.62 -5.76 -5.25
CA SER A 214 0.71 -4.34 -5.60
C SER A 214 1.99 -4.10 -6.39
N ASP A 215 1.87 -3.82 -7.69
CA ASP A 215 3.01 -3.88 -8.59
C ASP A 215 2.86 -2.90 -9.76
N ASN A 216 3.97 -2.64 -10.45
CA ASN A 216 4.01 -1.74 -11.60
C ASN A 216 3.05 -2.19 -12.73
N PHE A 217 2.51 -1.23 -13.49
CA PHE A 217 1.65 -1.51 -14.64
C PHE A 217 2.26 -2.52 -15.63
N ALA A 218 3.59 -2.50 -15.81
CA ALA A 218 4.29 -3.43 -16.69
C ALA A 218 4.21 -4.87 -16.19
N SER A 219 4.42 -5.08 -14.88
CA SER A 219 4.31 -6.37 -14.20
C SER A 219 2.92 -6.99 -14.30
N TRP A 220 1.88 -6.15 -14.43
CA TRP A 220 0.50 -6.57 -14.69
C TRP A 220 0.16 -6.77 -16.17
N GLY A 221 1.18 -6.80 -17.04
CA GLY A 221 1.04 -7.07 -18.47
C GLY A 221 0.66 -5.84 -19.31
N GLY A 222 0.59 -4.66 -18.72
CA GLY A 222 0.37 -3.38 -19.42
C GLY A 222 1.62 -2.84 -20.11
N GLY A 223 2.77 -3.49 -19.96
CA GLY A 223 4.06 -3.13 -20.57
C GLY A 223 4.48 -4.10 -21.69
N GLY A 224 5.78 -4.39 -21.74
CA GLY A 224 6.36 -5.27 -22.75
C GLY A 224 5.99 -6.75 -22.59
N SER A 225 6.12 -7.52 -23.68
CA SER A 225 5.74 -8.94 -23.73
C SER A 225 6.60 -9.86 -22.85
N GLU A 226 7.74 -9.37 -22.35
CA GLU A 226 8.59 -10.07 -21.39
C GLU A 226 7.86 -10.41 -20.08
N TYR A 227 6.80 -9.68 -19.73
CA TYR A 227 5.96 -9.98 -18.57
C TYR A 227 4.81 -10.96 -18.88
N HIS A 228 4.53 -11.27 -20.15
CA HIS A 228 3.33 -12.04 -20.55
C HIS A 228 3.51 -13.56 -20.37
N LEU A 229 3.78 -13.97 -19.12
CA LEU A 229 3.98 -15.35 -18.69
C LEU A 229 2.66 -16.01 -18.29
N GLU A 230 2.57 -17.34 -18.40
CA GLU A 230 1.33 -18.06 -18.03
C GLU A 230 1.05 -17.96 -16.52
N GLU A 231 2.10 -17.90 -15.70
CA GLU A 231 1.99 -17.66 -14.27
C GLU A 231 1.39 -16.27 -13.96
N LEU A 232 1.66 -15.25 -14.77
CA LEU A 232 1.00 -13.94 -14.65
C LEU A 232 -0.49 -14.06 -15.00
N ASN A 233 -0.82 -14.74 -16.11
CA ASN A 233 -2.22 -14.95 -16.51
C ASN A 233 -3.02 -15.62 -15.37
N GLU A 234 -2.42 -16.62 -14.73
CA GLU A 234 -3.02 -17.34 -13.62
C GLU A 234 -3.05 -16.51 -12.32
N LEU A 235 -2.07 -15.63 -12.10
CA LEU A 235 -2.07 -14.67 -11.00
C LEU A 235 -3.24 -13.69 -11.13
N ILE A 236 -3.45 -13.10 -12.31
CA ILE A 236 -4.59 -12.22 -12.62
C ILE A 236 -5.92 -12.95 -12.32
N ARG A 237 -6.03 -14.24 -12.65
CA ARG A 237 -7.21 -15.07 -12.32
C ARG A 237 -7.34 -15.38 -10.82
N SER A 238 -6.28 -15.32 -10.04
CA SER A 238 -6.26 -15.74 -8.63
C SER A 238 -6.45 -14.61 -7.62
N VAL A 239 -6.04 -13.38 -7.92
CA VAL A 239 -6.24 -12.20 -7.04
C VAL A 239 -7.71 -11.77 -6.99
N ASP A 240 -8.17 -11.10 -5.94
CA ASP A 240 -9.54 -10.55 -5.90
C ASP A 240 -9.66 -9.28 -6.77
N TYR A 241 -8.57 -8.51 -6.90
CA TYR A 241 -8.45 -7.33 -7.76
C TYR A 241 -6.98 -7.06 -8.13
N ILE A 242 -6.73 -6.22 -9.13
CA ILE A 242 -5.38 -5.78 -9.51
C ILE A 242 -5.06 -4.45 -8.82
N SER A 243 -3.96 -4.40 -8.06
CA SER A 243 -3.39 -3.18 -7.49
C SER A 243 -2.19 -2.76 -8.34
N MET A 244 -2.35 -1.73 -9.18
CA MET A 244 -1.32 -1.32 -10.13
C MET A 244 -0.64 -0.02 -9.74
N HIS A 245 0.65 0.11 -10.02
CA HIS A 245 1.41 1.34 -9.83
C HIS A 245 1.67 2.05 -11.15
N THR A 246 1.68 3.38 -11.12
CA THR A 246 2.06 4.25 -12.23
C THR A 246 2.76 5.50 -11.70
N TYR A 247 3.89 5.88 -12.29
CA TYR A 247 4.69 7.02 -11.85
C TYR A 247 5.14 7.89 -13.03
N PRO A 248 4.22 8.74 -13.56
CA PRO A 248 4.59 9.73 -14.57
C PRO A 248 5.78 10.61 -14.12
N MET A 249 5.88 10.94 -12.83
CA MET A 249 7.00 11.74 -12.30
C MET A 249 8.36 11.11 -12.64
N HIS A 250 8.55 9.80 -12.40
CA HIS A 250 9.79 9.10 -12.75
C HIS A 250 10.02 9.07 -14.27
N ASP A 251 8.94 8.87 -15.02
CA ASP A 251 9.02 8.81 -16.48
C ASP A 251 9.28 10.18 -17.13
N THR A 252 9.17 11.31 -16.41
CA THR A 252 9.69 12.62 -16.89
C THR A 252 11.20 12.60 -17.16
N HIS A 253 11.91 11.59 -16.65
CA HIS A 253 13.30 11.31 -16.97
C HIS A 253 13.47 10.03 -17.81
N TYR A 254 12.87 8.91 -17.38
CA TYR A 254 13.13 7.60 -18.00
C TYR A 254 12.36 7.37 -19.32
N ASN A 255 11.19 7.99 -19.48
CA ASN A 255 10.38 7.91 -20.69
C ASN A 255 9.65 9.25 -20.99
N PRO A 256 10.41 10.32 -21.31
CA PRO A 256 9.95 11.71 -21.16
C PRO A 256 9.07 12.22 -22.32
N ASP A 257 8.63 11.36 -23.23
CA ASP A 257 7.95 11.77 -24.48
C ASP A 257 6.66 12.56 -24.23
N PHE A 258 5.95 12.28 -23.14
CA PHE A 258 4.71 12.99 -22.77
C PHE A 258 4.97 14.33 -22.06
N TRP A 259 6.18 14.54 -21.52
CA TRP A 259 6.45 15.59 -20.54
C TRP A 259 6.78 16.94 -21.18
N GLY A 260 7.49 16.93 -22.30
CA GLY A 260 8.00 18.15 -22.93
C GLY A 260 6.93 19.16 -23.32
N VAL A 261 7.27 20.45 -23.28
CA VAL A 261 6.46 21.50 -23.91
C VAL A 261 6.60 21.38 -25.44
N PRO A 262 5.54 21.04 -26.18
CA PRO A 262 5.59 20.95 -27.64
C PRO A 262 5.69 22.33 -28.29
N GLU A 263 6.13 22.39 -29.56
CA GLU A 263 6.43 23.64 -30.28
C GLU A 263 5.20 24.58 -30.33
N GLU A 264 4.01 24.02 -30.52
CA GLU A 264 2.75 24.75 -30.53
C GLU A 264 2.38 25.41 -29.19
N GLU A 265 2.94 24.94 -28.07
CA GLU A 265 2.72 25.48 -26.72
C GLU A 265 3.83 26.45 -26.27
N GLU A 266 4.92 26.62 -27.05
CA GLU A 266 6.04 27.49 -26.67
C GLU A 266 5.65 28.97 -26.50
N GLY A 267 4.60 29.42 -27.19
CA GLY A 267 4.06 30.78 -27.08
C GLY A 267 3.18 31.03 -25.86
N LEU A 268 2.79 29.99 -25.11
CA LEU A 268 1.94 30.11 -23.92
C LEU A 268 2.71 30.72 -22.75
N SER A 269 1.97 31.19 -21.74
CA SER A 269 2.58 31.57 -20.46
C SER A 269 3.20 30.35 -19.77
N ASP A 270 4.17 30.61 -18.89
CA ASP A 270 4.86 29.59 -18.10
C ASP A 270 3.90 28.71 -17.29
N MET A 271 2.80 29.30 -16.80
CA MET A 271 1.77 28.58 -16.06
C MET A 271 0.94 27.68 -16.97
N GLU A 272 0.46 28.20 -18.11
CA GLU A 272 -0.31 27.41 -19.08
C GLU A 272 0.50 26.22 -19.60
N LYS A 273 1.81 26.39 -19.85
CA LYS A 273 2.71 25.29 -20.22
C LYS A 273 2.81 24.24 -19.12
N THR A 274 2.95 24.69 -17.88
CA THR A 274 3.08 23.81 -16.72
C THR A 274 1.79 23.00 -16.52
N ASP A 275 0.63 23.66 -16.55
CA ASP A 275 -0.67 23.01 -16.40
C ASP A 275 -0.95 22.01 -17.53
N ALA A 276 -0.63 22.37 -18.78
CA ALA A 276 -0.76 21.47 -19.93
C ALA A 276 0.14 20.22 -19.80
N ALA A 277 1.38 20.38 -19.33
CA ALA A 277 2.27 19.25 -19.08
C ALA A 277 1.75 18.33 -17.97
N MET A 278 1.18 18.88 -16.90
CA MET A 278 0.58 18.07 -15.82
C MET A 278 -0.64 17.29 -16.30
N ILE A 279 -1.46 17.87 -17.18
CA ILE A 279 -2.55 17.14 -17.87
C ILE A 279 -2.02 15.95 -18.66
N ARG A 280 -0.95 16.15 -19.44
CA ARG A 280 -0.29 15.04 -20.18
C ARG A 280 0.24 13.97 -19.23
N ALA A 281 0.76 14.34 -18.07
CA ALA A 281 1.24 13.40 -17.06
C ALA A 281 0.10 12.53 -16.48
N ARG A 282 -1.07 13.13 -16.20
CA ARG A 282 -2.29 12.37 -15.84
C ARG A 282 -2.69 11.42 -16.96
N ASP A 283 -2.79 11.91 -18.20
CA ASP A 283 -3.24 11.10 -19.33
C ASP A 283 -2.29 9.93 -19.61
N TYR A 284 -1.00 10.12 -19.36
CA TYR A 284 -0.01 9.04 -19.40
C TYR A 284 -0.26 7.96 -18.33
N ALA A 285 -0.59 8.34 -17.08
CA ALA A 285 -1.00 7.38 -16.06
C ALA A 285 -2.29 6.61 -16.44
N ILE A 286 -3.27 7.32 -17.02
CA ILE A 286 -4.52 6.71 -17.53
C ILE A 286 -4.21 5.69 -18.63
N ALA A 287 -3.33 6.03 -19.58
CA ALA A 287 -2.95 5.10 -20.65
C ALA A 287 -2.27 3.83 -20.13
N GLN A 288 -1.39 3.95 -19.11
CA GLN A 288 -0.79 2.80 -18.44
C GLN A 288 -1.86 1.92 -17.75
N TYR A 289 -2.85 2.54 -17.10
CA TYR A 289 -3.99 1.85 -16.51
C TYR A 289 -4.83 1.10 -17.54
N GLU A 290 -5.19 1.76 -18.63
CA GLU A 290 -5.97 1.16 -19.72
C GLU A 290 -5.24 -0.01 -20.38
N SER A 291 -3.90 0.04 -20.45
CA SER A 291 -3.10 -1.08 -20.96
C SER A 291 -3.21 -2.34 -20.09
N VAL A 292 -3.20 -2.19 -18.76
CA VAL A 292 -3.41 -3.30 -17.81
C VAL A 292 -4.83 -3.87 -17.95
N VAL A 293 -5.85 -3.00 -18.00
CA VAL A 293 -7.24 -3.41 -18.20
C VAL A 293 -7.39 -4.18 -19.52
N ALA A 294 -6.80 -3.67 -20.61
CA ALA A 294 -6.86 -4.33 -21.91
C ALA A 294 -6.17 -5.70 -21.89
N TYR A 295 -5.04 -5.86 -21.19
CA TYR A 295 -4.37 -7.15 -21.04
C TYR A 295 -5.26 -8.15 -20.28
N MET A 296 -5.79 -7.75 -19.12
CA MET A 296 -6.72 -8.57 -18.32
C MET A 296 -7.93 -9.02 -19.14
N GLN A 297 -8.55 -8.12 -19.90
CA GLN A 297 -9.71 -8.44 -20.74
C GLN A 297 -9.37 -9.41 -21.89
N ARG A 298 -8.18 -9.32 -22.49
CA ARG A 298 -7.71 -10.30 -23.50
C ARG A 298 -7.61 -11.72 -22.94
N LEU A 299 -7.40 -11.87 -21.63
CA LEU A 299 -7.39 -13.16 -20.94
C LEU A 299 -8.79 -13.70 -20.62
N GLY A 300 -9.84 -12.94 -20.97
CA GLY A 300 -11.23 -13.25 -20.61
C GLY A 300 -11.55 -13.05 -19.14
N VAL A 301 -10.78 -12.19 -18.45
CA VAL A 301 -10.96 -11.88 -17.02
C VAL A 301 -11.58 -10.49 -16.88
N ASP A 302 -12.50 -10.35 -15.94
CA ASP A 302 -13.14 -9.09 -15.57
C ASP A 302 -13.04 -8.91 -14.05
N LYS A 303 -12.12 -8.05 -13.62
CA LYS A 303 -11.85 -7.75 -12.20
C LYS A 303 -11.61 -6.26 -12.01
N PRO A 304 -11.86 -5.73 -10.81
CA PRO A 304 -11.49 -4.36 -10.50
C PRO A 304 -9.98 -4.14 -10.64
N VAL A 305 -9.61 -2.97 -11.14
CA VAL A 305 -8.23 -2.48 -11.16
C VAL A 305 -8.21 -1.17 -10.37
N HIS A 306 -7.30 -1.07 -9.41
CA HIS A 306 -7.13 0.12 -8.57
C HIS A 306 -5.70 0.62 -8.64
N ILE A 307 -5.50 1.91 -8.35
CA ILE A 307 -4.17 2.51 -8.30
C ILE A 307 -3.59 2.22 -6.92
N GLY A 308 -2.74 1.19 -6.86
CA GLY A 308 -2.02 0.77 -5.67
C GLY A 308 -0.92 1.73 -5.25
N GLU A 309 -0.37 2.47 -6.20
CA GLU A 309 0.59 3.53 -5.91
C GLU A 309 0.74 4.50 -7.08
N THR A 310 0.82 5.79 -6.75
CA THR A 310 1.21 6.86 -7.66
C THR A 310 1.52 8.09 -6.83
N GLY A 311 2.44 8.94 -7.26
CA GLY A 311 2.85 10.09 -6.49
C GLY A 311 3.71 11.07 -7.27
N TRP A 312 3.92 12.24 -6.68
CA TRP A 312 4.73 13.30 -7.26
C TRP A 312 5.48 14.05 -6.16
N ALA A 313 6.80 13.87 -6.09
CA ALA A 313 7.64 14.49 -5.07
C ALA A 313 7.72 16.02 -5.24
N THR A 314 7.86 16.72 -4.12
CA THR A 314 7.91 18.20 -4.09
C THR A 314 9.31 18.77 -4.16
N GLN A 315 10.34 17.93 -4.07
CA GLN A 315 11.74 18.33 -4.17
C GLN A 315 12.58 17.22 -4.81
N SER A 316 13.62 17.61 -5.54
CA SER A 316 14.68 16.72 -6.01
C SER A 316 15.91 17.53 -6.33
N ASP A 317 17.10 17.06 -5.92
CA ASP A 317 18.38 17.59 -6.41
C ASP A 317 19.05 16.67 -7.45
N GLY A 318 18.30 15.69 -7.97
CA GLY A 318 18.73 14.77 -9.01
C GLY A 318 17.97 14.96 -10.33
N PHE A 319 17.60 13.84 -10.97
CA PHE A 319 17.00 13.84 -12.31
C PHE A 319 15.69 14.60 -12.45
N TYR A 320 14.95 14.79 -11.36
CA TYR A 320 13.62 15.40 -11.38
C TYR A 320 13.62 16.88 -10.97
N GLY A 321 14.78 17.39 -10.53
CA GLY A 321 14.97 18.75 -10.03
C GLY A 321 15.11 19.80 -11.13
N HIS A 322 15.51 21.01 -10.73
CA HIS A 322 15.64 22.19 -11.61
C HIS A 322 16.61 21.98 -12.79
N ASP A 323 17.69 21.24 -12.56
CA ASP A 323 18.71 20.93 -13.58
C ASP A 323 18.35 19.69 -14.42
N GLY A 324 17.33 18.93 -14.01
CA GLY A 324 16.84 17.73 -14.63
C GLY A 324 15.55 17.97 -15.41
N SER A 325 14.52 17.16 -15.15
CA SER A 325 13.22 17.23 -15.81
C SER A 325 12.34 18.39 -15.33
N ARG A 326 12.73 19.14 -14.29
CA ARG A 326 11.96 20.26 -13.72
C ARG A 326 10.56 19.82 -13.26
N ALA A 327 10.45 18.59 -12.77
CA ALA A 327 9.19 17.97 -12.35
C ALA A 327 8.86 18.28 -10.88
N CYS A 328 9.83 18.28 -9.97
CA CYS A 328 9.55 18.32 -8.54
C CYS A 328 9.40 19.75 -7.99
N ASP A 329 8.18 20.11 -7.60
CA ASP A 329 7.82 21.28 -6.79
C ASP A 329 6.43 21.07 -6.14
N GLU A 330 6.08 21.87 -5.13
CA GLU A 330 4.79 21.73 -4.43
C GLU A 330 3.58 22.04 -5.33
N TYR A 331 3.73 22.91 -6.35
CA TYR A 331 2.64 23.23 -7.27
C TYR A 331 2.28 22.02 -8.14
N LYS A 332 3.25 21.45 -8.85
CA LYS A 332 3.04 20.28 -9.72
C LYS A 332 2.56 19.07 -8.92
N SER A 333 3.08 18.88 -7.70
CA SER A 333 2.59 17.82 -6.81
C SER A 333 1.11 17.98 -6.47
N ALA A 334 0.66 19.18 -6.12
CA ALA A 334 -0.75 19.46 -5.86
C ALA A 334 -1.63 19.25 -7.11
N VAL A 335 -1.18 19.77 -8.26
CA VAL A 335 -1.92 19.59 -9.53
C VAL A 335 -2.02 18.10 -9.88
N TYR A 336 -0.95 17.33 -9.74
CA TYR A 336 -0.98 15.89 -10.00
C TYR A 336 -1.93 15.15 -9.05
N HIS A 337 -1.84 15.44 -7.75
CA HIS A 337 -2.73 14.88 -6.74
C HIS A 337 -4.20 15.11 -7.11
N ASP A 338 -4.58 16.35 -7.42
CA ASP A 338 -5.98 16.70 -7.72
C ASP A 338 -6.47 16.09 -9.02
N LEU A 339 -5.62 16.05 -10.06
CA LEU A 339 -5.91 15.39 -11.33
C LEU A 339 -6.17 13.89 -11.14
N MET A 340 -5.34 13.23 -10.33
CA MET A 340 -5.47 11.80 -10.05
C MET A 340 -6.70 11.51 -9.18
N ARG A 341 -6.96 12.29 -8.12
CA ARG A 341 -8.17 12.15 -7.29
C ARG A 341 -9.43 12.35 -8.12
N THR A 342 -9.50 13.44 -8.89
CA THR A 342 -10.65 13.75 -9.75
C THR A 342 -10.93 12.61 -10.74
N TRP A 343 -9.90 12.11 -11.42
CA TRP A 343 -10.05 11.00 -12.35
C TRP A 343 -10.53 9.73 -11.64
N THR A 344 -9.82 9.31 -10.59
CA THR A 344 -10.07 8.04 -9.92
C THR A 344 -11.43 8.01 -9.23
N ASP A 345 -11.82 9.08 -8.53
CA ASP A 345 -13.16 9.22 -7.93
C ASP A 345 -14.27 9.15 -8.98
N SER A 346 -14.09 9.81 -10.13
CA SER A 346 -15.09 9.80 -11.22
C SER A 346 -15.28 8.42 -11.87
N LYS A 347 -14.29 7.53 -11.70
CA LYS A 347 -14.28 6.18 -12.27
C LYS A 347 -14.53 5.08 -11.25
N GLY A 348 -14.73 5.42 -9.98
CA GLY A 348 -14.84 4.43 -8.91
C GLY A 348 -13.55 3.61 -8.74
N ILE A 349 -12.40 4.28 -8.85
CA ILE A 349 -11.07 3.70 -8.71
C ILE A 349 -10.52 4.18 -7.36
N THR A 350 -10.10 3.27 -6.48
CA THR A 350 -9.30 3.69 -5.32
C THR A 350 -7.89 4.07 -5.74
N CYS A 351 -7.40 5.19 -5.23
CA CYS A 351 -6.03 5.65 -5.38
C CYS A 351 -5.32 5.68 -4.03
N PHE A 352 -4.36 4.78 -3.82
CA PHE A 352 -3.42 4.84 -2.71
C PHE A 352 -2.29 5.80 -3.08
N TYR A 353 -2.57 7.11 -2.99
CA TYR A 353 -1.60 8.15 -3.34
C TYR A 353 -0.37 8.08 -2.44
N PHE A 354 0.81 8.27 -3.04
CA PHE A 354 2.11 8.22 -2.41
C PHE A 354 2.66 9.65 -2.25
N GLU A 355 2.78 10.19 -1.03
CA GLU A 355 2.49 9.56 0.27
C GLU A 355 1.94 10.53 1.33
N ALA A 356 1.58 9.99 2.50
CA ALA A 356 1.03 10.78 3.61
C ALA A 356 2.02 11.81 4.20
N PHE A 357 3.22 11.35 4.55
CA PHE A 357 4.24 12.13 5.26
C PHE A 357 5.60 11.91 4.63
N ASP A 358 6.44 12.94 4.60
CA ASP A 358 7.83 12.80 4.12
C ASP A 358 8.62 11.80 4.97
N GLU A 359 9.36 10.90 4.32
CA GLU A 359 10.11 9.84 4.99
C GLU A 359 11.61 9.89 4.66
N GLN A 360 12.40 10.56 5.51
CA GLN A 360 13.84 10.78 5.28
C GLN A 360 14.74 9.54 5.26
N TRP A 361 14.24 8.37 5.65
CA TRP A 361 15.03 7.13 5.61
C TRP A 361 15.17 6.56 4.19
N LYS A 362 14.29 6.93 3.26
CA LYS A 362 14.25 6.33 1.91
C LYS A 362 15.50 6.66 1.10
N ASP A 363 16.02 7.88 1.22
CA ASP A 363 17.35 8.28 0.75
C ASP A 363 18.11 8.99 1.88
N ALA A 364 18.44 8.25 2.94
CA ALA A 364 19.09 8.78 4.14
C ALA A 364 20.45 9.45 3.87
N ALA A 365 21.13 9.08 2.79
CA ALA A 365 22.42 9.64 2.41
C ALA A 365 22.28 10.97 1.65
N ASN A 366 21.13 11.22 1.02
CA ASN A 366 20.85 12.46 0.31
C ASN A 366 19.50 13.05 0.76
N PRO A 367 19.50 13.95 1.77
CA PRO A 367 18.28 14.58 2.28
C PRO A 367 17.45 15.36 1.25
N ARG A 368 18.02 15.71 0.08
CA ARG A 368 17.31 16.40 -1.01
C ARG A 368 16.92 15.47 -2.18
N GLY A 369 17.19 14.17 -2.04
CA GLY A 369 16.73 13.13 -2.97
C GLY A 369 15.21 13.03 -2.94
N SER A 370 14.59 12.84 -4.11
CA SER A 370 13.13 12.90 -4.27
C SER A 370 12.35 11.93 -3.39
N GLU A 371 12.93 10.77 -3.11
CA GLU A 371 12.31 9.74 -2.29
C GLU A 371 11.91 10.25 -0.91
N ASN A 372 12.63 11.22 -0.34
CA ASN A 372 12.33 11.77 0.97
C ASN A 372 11.18 12.81 0.96
N HIS A 373 10.62 13.16 -0.21
CA HIS A 373 9.78 14.35 -0.41
C HIS A 373 8.43 14.10 -1.09
N PHE A 374 7.90 12.88 -1.02
CA PHE A 374 6.59 12.52 -1.57
C PHE A 374 5.40 12.88 -0.67
N GLY A 375 5.65 13.19 0.61
CA GLY A 375 4.62 13.42 1.61
C GLY A 375 3.77 14.65 1.34
N LEU A 376 2.48 14.58 1.66
CA LEU A 376 1.59 15.74 1.70
C LEU A 376 1.88 16.66 2.90
N ILE A 377 2.47 16.11 3.98
CA ILE A 377 2.94 16.84 5.16
C ILE A 377 4.42 16.53 5.38
N ASN A 378 5.24 17.57 5.56
CA ASN A 378 6.68 17.40 5.75
C ASN A 378 7.07 17.02 7.21
N LEU A 379 8.34 16.70 7.42
CA LEU A 379 8.92 16.37 8.74
C LEU A 379 8.84 17.51 9.76
N GLN A 380 8.58 18.74 9.34
CA GLN A 380 8.38 19.90 10.21
C GLN A 380 6.92 20.08 10.64
N SER A 381 6.03 19.14 10.28
CA SER A 381 4.59 19.24 10.49
C SER A 381 3.96 20.39 9.71
N GLN A 382 4.45 20.62 8.49
CA GLN A 382 3.88 21.61 7.57
C GLN A 382 3.16 20.88 6.43
N ALA A 383 1.88 21.18 6.26
CA ALA A 383 1.08 20.86 5.10
C ALA A 383 1.66 21.56 3.86
N LYS A 384 2.03 20.76 2.86
CA LYS A 384 2.46 21.26 1.55
C LYS A 384 1.29 21.86 0.79
N TYR A 385 1.56 22.54 -0.32
CA TYR A 385 0.58 23.31 -1.09
C TYR A 385 -0.75 22.57 -1.34
N THR A 386 -0.70 21.27 -1.61
CA THR A 386 -1.88 20.39 -1.78
C THR A 386 -2.91 20.48 -0.65
N LEU A 387 -2.47 20.76 0.59
CA LEU A 387 -3.31 20.74 1.79
C LEU A 387 -3.55 22.13 2.39
N TRP A 388 -3.11 23.21 1.75
CA TRP A 388 -3.26 24.56 2.30
C TRP A 388 -4.71 24.95 2.56
N ASP A 389 -5.63 24.60 1.65
CA ASP A 389 -7.06 24.90 1.81
C ASP A 389 -7.67 24.15 3.01
N MET A 390 -7.17 22.95 3.33
CA MET A 390 -7.58 22.21 4.53
C MET A 390 -7.09 22.88 5.82
N VAL A 391 -5.88 23.45 5.80
CA VAL A 391 -5.37 24.26 6.92
C VAL A 391 -6.25 25.49 7.13
N ASP A 392 -6.59 26.22 6.06
CA ASP A 392 -7.46 27.40 6.15
C ASP A 392 -8.88 27.07 6.64
N ALA A 393 -9.38 25.89 6.26
CA ALA A 393 -10.67 25.39 6.71
C ALA A 393 -10.67 24.88 8.17
N GLY A 394 -9.53 24.92 8.87
CA GLY A 394 -9.41 24.46 10.26
C GLY A 394 -9.50 22.94 10.42
N VAL A 395 -9.29 22.17 9.35
CA VAL A 395 -9.39 20.69 9.37
C VAL A 395 -8.43 20.08 10.39
N PHE A 396 -7.28 20.71 10.60
CA PHE A 396 -6.23 20.22 11.50
C PHE A 396 -6.23 20.89 12.88
N ASP A 397 -7.25 21.68 13.22
CA ASP A 397 -7.30 22.42 14.48
C ASP A 397 -7.23 21.47 15.69
N GLY A 398 -6.27 21.74 16.58
CA GLY A 398 -6.02 20.91 17.77
C GLY A 398 -5.30 19.60 17.50
N LEU A 399 -4.99 19.27 16.24
CA LEU A 399 -4.13 18.14 15.89
C LEU A 399 -2.66 18.56 15.89
N THR A 400 -1.80 17.61 16.26
CA THR A 400 -0.35 17.81 16.28
C THR A 400 0.38 16.59 15.77
N ARG A 401 1.56 16.80 15.19
CA ARG A 401 2.54 15.75 14.91
C ARG A 401 3.85 16.14 15.62
N ASP A 402 4.39 15.26 16.45
CA ASP A 402 5.56 15.58 17.32
C ASP A 402 5.35 16.83 18.20
N GLY A 403 4.11 17.03 18.68
CA GLY A 403 3.73 18.20 19.48
C GLY A 403 3.70 19.52 18.71
N LYS A 404 3.89 19.53 17.39
CA LYS A 404 3.77 20.71 16.53
C LYS A 404 2.41 20.76 15.85
N PRO A 405 1.75 21.93 15.77
CA PRO A 405 0.53 22.08 14.99
C PRO A 405 0.81 21.92 13.50
N ILE A 406 -0.20 21.49 12.74
CA ILE A 406 -0.10 21.43 11.29
C ILE A 406 -0.24 22.86 10.73
N THR A 407 0.84 23.36 10.13
CA THR A 407 0.90 24.71 9.54
C THR A 407 1.15 24.62 8.04
N LYS A 408 1.10 25.72 7.29
CA LYS A 408 1.41 25.71 5.86
C LYS A 408 2.91 25.81 5.62
N THR A 409 3.40 25.10 4.60
CA THR A 409 4.69 25.45 3.98
C THR A 409 4.65 26.88 3.45
N PHE A 410 5.83 27.51 3.30
CA PHE A 410 5.96 28.91 2.85
C PHE A 410 5.12 29.93 3.65
N ASP A 411 4.70 29.59 4.87
CA ASP A 411 3.75 30.37 5.67
C ASP A 411 2.43 30.71 4.92
N GLY A 412 2.08 29.90 3.90
CA GLY A 412 0.93 30.15 3.02
C GLY A 412 1.16 31.24 1.96
N ASP A 413 2.39 31.73 1.78
CA ASP A 413 2.73 32.66 0.71
C ASP A 413 2.83 31.93 -0.63
N LYS A 414 1.73 31.96 -1.39
CA LYS A 414 1.67 31.39 -2.73
C LYS A 414 2.69 32.00 -3.68
N ALA A 415 3.01 33.30 -3.56
CA ALA A 415 3.98 33.92 -4.44
C ALA A 415 5.40 33.41 -4.16
N ALA A 416 5.73 33.16 -2.89
CA ALA A 416 7.00 32.52 -2.52
C ALA A 416 7.08 31.08 -3.03
N MET A 417 6.03 30.27 -2.84
CA MET A 417 6.00 28.89 -3.35
C MET A 417 6.15 28.85 -4.89
N MET A 418 5.47 29.74 -5.61
CA MET A 418 5.53 29.79 -7.07
C MET A 418 6.91 30.20 -7.61
N GLN A 419 7.80 30.80 -6.81
CA GLN A 419 9.18 31.11 -7.24
C GLN A 419 10.04 29.85 -7.44
N GLU A 420 9.70 28.75 -6.78
CA GLU A 420 10.39 27.46 -6.90
C GLU A 420 9.95 26.67 -8.14
N VAL A 421 8.81 27.04 -8.74
CA VAL A 421 8.22 26.33 -9.88
C VAL A 421 8.99 26.68 -11.15
N LYS A 422 9.52 25.65 -11.82
CA LYS A 422 10.16 25.78 -13.14
C LYS A 422 9.27 25.22 -14.23
N VAL A 423 9.20 25.89 -15.37
CA VAL A 423 8.49 25.36 -16.55
C VAL A 423 9.14 24.06 -16.98
N PRO A 424 8.36 23.01 -17.33
CA PRO A 424 8.88 21.80 -17.94
C PRO A 424 9.81 22.11 -19.13
N PRO A 425 10.83 21.28 -19.40
CA PRO A 425 11.67 21.46 -20.57
C PRO A 425 10.84 21.38 -21.86
N THR A 426 11.28 22.08 -22.90
CA THR A 426 10.72 21.92 -24.24
C THR A 426 10.97 20.50 -24.76
N ALA A 427 10.14 20.05 -25.69
CA ALA A 427 10.34 18.77 -26.38
C ALA A 427 11.73 18.71 -27.06
N LYS A 428 12.22 19.86 -27.54
CA LYS A 428 13.57 20.01 -28.08
C LYS A 428 14.65 19.78 -27.02
N GLU A 429 14.56 20.43 -25.85
CA GLU A 429 15.49 20.21 -24.73
C GLU A 429 15.54 18.74 -24.30
N ILE A 430 14.40 18.04 -24.29
CA ILE A 430 14.34 16.59 -24.00
C ILE A 430 15.05 15.79 -25.09
N SER A 431 14.79 16.07 -26.36
CA SER A 431 15.40 15.35 -27.48
C SER A 431 16.92 15.53 -27.55
N GLU A 432 17.45 16.67 -27.12
CA GLU A 432 18.89 16.96 -27.10
C GLU A 432 19.64 16.24 -25.95
N ARG A 433 18.91 15.71 -24.95
CA ARG A 433 19.47 14.94 -23.82
C ARG A 433 19.46 13.43 -24.03
N LYS A 434 18.67 12.94 -24.99
CA LYS A 434 18.66 11.52 -25.43
C LYS A 434 19.88 11.24 -26.29
#